data_AF-A0A0D0D6B6-F1
#
_entry.id   AF-A0A0D0D6B6-F1
#
_cell.length_a   1.000
_cell.length_b   1.000
_cell.length_c   1.000
_cell.angle_alpha   90.00
_cell.angle_beta   90.00
_cell.angle_gamma   90.00
#
_symmetry.space_group_name_H-M   'P 1'
#
loop_
_entity.id
_entity.type
_entity.pdbx_description
1 polymer ?
#
loop_
_entity_poly.entity_id
_entity_poly.type
_entity_poly.pdbx_seq_one_letter_code
_entity_poly.pdbx_strand_id
1 'polypeptide(L)'
;LFCSSCPQPGVNLPDDWEQVYPKWLVKLQYVVDGNFSAQHMEMRVPEDDVSLSDGLAYTVESSAYSDHISGAVEAKERSTCQNHRAVNAANASRQKLIVTGIGATVCARYSCFIPHSIVDFQKGERQMNIDYSICQALNHQSQGICSTILAYDVACQWQTSFMKRVWDSNHLQVPEGMDIIAAVGKFHLSAHKLECYPQFSLNFVEGAG
;
A
#
# COMPACT_ATOMS: atom_id res chain seq x y z
N LEU A 1 -19.50 5.56 -0.35
CA LEU A 1 -18.55 6.57 0.14
C LEU A 1 -17.72 5.95 1.25
N PHE A 2 -16.42 5.74 1.06
CA PHE A 2 -15.53 5.22 2.12
C PHE A 2 -14.74 6.32 2.83
N CYS A 3 -14.43 7.42 2.12
CA CYS A 3 -13.74 8.59 2.63
C CYS A 3 -14.40 9.84 2.06
N SER A 4 -14.76 10.83 2.87
CA SER A 4 -15.43 12.05 2.37
C SER A 4 -14.57 12.88 1.42
N SER A 5 -13.24 12.79 1.57
CA SER A 5 -12.28 13.70 0.97
C SER A 5 -11.41 13.05 -0.10
N CYS A 6 -11.51 11.72 -0.24
CA CYS A 6 -10.88 11.01 -1.34
C CYS A 6 -11.77 11.18 -2.59
N PRO A 7 -11.21 11.61 -3.74
CA PRO A 7 -11.98 11.72 -4.97
C PRO A 7 -12.47 10.32 -5.40
N GLN A 8 -13.79 10.16 -5.50
CA GLN A 8 -14.49 8.92 -5.89
C GLN A 8 -15.47 9.27 -7.02
N PRO A 9 -15.08 9.06 -8.29
CA PRO A 9 -15.93 9.24 -9.46
C PRO A 9 -17.26 8.48 -9.31
N GLY A 10 -18.37 9.14 -9.65
CA GLY A 10 -19.73 8.60 -9.48
C GLY A 10 -20.24 8.56 -8.03
N VAL A 11 -19.47 9.06 -7.05
CA VAL A 11 -19.87 9.09 -5.63
C VAL A 11 -19.85 10.51 -5.06
N ASN A 12 -18.71 11.19 -5.10
CA ASN A 12 -18.53 12.54 -4.52
C ASN A 12 -17.88 13.54 -5.49
N LEU A 13 -17.81 13.19 -6.77
CA LEU A 13 -17.40 14.09 -7.85
C LEU A 13 -18.61 14.32 -8.79
N PRO A 14 -18.77 15.53 -9.35
CA PRO A 14 -19.75 15.82 -10.39
C PRO A 14 -19.42 15.06 -11.67
N ASP A 15 -20.39 14.82 -12.56
CA ASP A 15 -20.18 14.01 -13.78
C ASP A 15 -19.14 14.61 -14.75
N ASP A 16 -18.97 15.93 -14.74
CA ASP A 16 -18.03 16.70 -15.57
C ASP A 16 -16.72 17.04 -14.85
N TRP A 17 -16.41 16.36 -13.74
CA TRP A 17 -15.26 16.65 -12.88
C TRP A 17 -13.92 16.73 -13.62
N GLU A 18 -13.73 15.94 -14.68
CA GLU A 18 -12.51 15.92 -15.50
C GLU A 18 -12.26 17.25 -16.22
N GLN A 19 -13.33 17.99 -16.54
CA GLN A 19 -13.28 19.28 -17.22
C GLN A 19 -13.22 20.44 -16.22
N VAL A 20 -13.82 20.26 -15.04
CA VAL A 20 -13.97 21.29 -14.02
C VAL A 20 -12.75 21.38 -13.11
N TYR A 21 -12.18 20.25 -12.69
CA TYR A 21 -11.10 20.22 -11.72
C TYR A 21 -9.73 20.06 -12.36
N PRO A 22 -8.72 20.80 -11.87
CA PRO A 22 -7.36 20.56 -12.29
C PRO A 22 -6.89 19.19 -11.77
N LYS A 23 -6.09 18.48 -12.58
CA LYS A 23 -5.63 17.12 -12.28
C LYS A 23 -5.00 16.97 -10.90
N TRP A 24 -4.23 17.97 -10.44
CA TRP A 24 -3.58 17.92 -9.12
C TRP A 24 -4.55 17.85 -7.94
N LEU A 25 -5.76 18.42 -8.08
CA LEU A 25 -6.75 18.46 -7.00
C LEU A 25 -7.43 17.10 -6.79
N VAL A 26 -7.62 16.36 -7.88
CA VAL A 26 -8.29 15.04 -7.93
C VAL A 26 -7.32 13.87 -7.88
N LYS A 27 -6.02 14.12 -7.61
CA LYS A 27 -5.06 13.04 -7.32
C LYS A 27 -5.52 12.24 -6.11
N LEU A 28 -5.40 10.92 -6.25
CA LEU A 28 -5.42 10.02 -5.10
C LEU A 28 -4.18 10.35 -4.25
N GLN A 29 -4.34 10.32 -2.93
CA GLN A 29 -3.24 10.53 -2.00
C GLN A 29 -3.29 9.43 -0.97
N TYR A 30 -2.28 8.57 -0.97
CA TYR A 30 -2.21 7.39 -0.15
C TYR A 30 -0.95 7.38 0.72
N VAL A 31 -1.09 6.84 1.92
CA VAL A 31 0.01 6.50 2.82
C VAL A 31 0.00 4.99 3.00
N VAL A 32 1.19 4.40 3.02
CA VAL A 32 1.40 2.97 3.22
C VAL A 32 2.24 2.76 4.46
N ASP A 33 1.77 1.91 5.38
CA ASP A 33 2.46 1.59 6.62
C ASP A 33 2.13 0.18 7.13
N GLY A 34 3.00 -0.35 7.99
CA GLY A 34 2.91 -1.67 8.60
C GLY A 34 2.76 -1.61 10.12
N ASN A 35 1.75 -2.30 10.66
CA ASN A 35 1.59 -2.52 12.09
C ASN A 35 2.04 -3.93 12.50
N PHE A 36 3.23 -4.01 13.09
CA PHE A 36 3.87 -5.26 13.53
C PHE A 36 3.38 -5.79 14.89
N SER A 37 2.41 -5.11 15.52
CA SER A 37 1.81 -5.53 16.79
C SER A 37 0.46 -6.22 16.60
N ALA A 38 -0.18 -6.06 15.44
CA ALA A 38 -1.40 -6.77 15.05
C ALA A 38 -1.06 -8.21 14.65
N GLN A 39 -0.90 -9.08 15.64
CA GLN A 39 -0.41 -10.44 15.47
C GLN A 39 -1.54 -11.45 15.63
N HIS A 40 -1.46 -12.53 14.86
CA HIS A 40 -2.36 -13.68 14.99
C HIS A 40 -1.53 -14.94 15.24
N MET A 41 -1.85 -15.63 16.34
CA MET A 41 -1.25 -16.91 16.70
C MET A 41 -1.97 -18.06 15.98
N GLU A 42 -1.25 -19.16 15.81
CA GLU A 42 -1.87 -20.41 15.39
C GLU A 42 -2.93 -20.84 16.40
N MET A 43 -4.16 -21.03 15.92
CA MET A 43 -5.27 -21.50 16.74
C MET A 43 -5.07 -22.97 17.12
N ARG A 44 -5.47 -23.33 18.35
CA ARG A 44 -5.36 -24.73 18.82
C ARG A 44 -6.16 -25.70 17.95
N VAL A 45 -7.27 -25.22 17.40
CA VAL A 45 -8.23 -25.95 16.57
C VAL A 45 -8.49 -25.04 15.36
N PRO A 46 -7.66 -25.10 14.29
CA PRO A 46 -7.75 -24.20 13.15
C PRO A 46 -9.10 -24.25 12.42
N GLU A 47 -9.79 -25.38 12.45
CA GLU A 47 -11.11 -25.56 11.85
C GLU A 47 -12.21 -24.69 12.49
N ASP A 48 -12.01 -24.22 13.72
CA ASP A 48 -12.92 -23.30 14.40
C ASP A 48 -12.62 -21.82 14.08
N ASP A 49 -11.50 -21.54 13.40
CA ASP A 49 -11.11 -20.18 13.00
C ASP A 49 -11.82 -19.77 11.71
N VAL A 50 -13.10 -19.42 11.85
CA VAL A 50 -13.98 -19.06 10.73
C VAL A 50 -14.12 -17.54 10.64
N SER A 51 -13.76 -16.99 9.49
CA SER A 51 -13.97 -15.56 9.22
C SER A 51 -15.47 -15.24 9.08
N LEU A 52 -15.92 -14.22 9.80
CA LEU A 52 -17.31 -13.74 9.73
C LEU A 52 -17.56 -12.79 8.55
N SER A 53 -16.50 -12.23 7.99
CA SER A 53 -16.59 -11.14 7.01
C SER A 53 -15.35 -11.13 6.11
N ASP A 54 -14.97 -12.30 5.60
CA ASP A 54 -13.78 -12.46 4.74
C ASP A 54 -13.86 -11.55 3.51
N GLY A 55 -12.78 -10.82 3.26
CA GLY A 55 -12.72 -9.85 2.19
C GLY A 55 -13.73 -8.71 2.28
N LEU A 56 -14.42 -8.49 3.41
CA LEU A 56 -15.32 -7.35 3.59
C LEU A 56 -14.63 -6.19 4.32
N ALA A 57 -15.28 -5.03 4.29
CA ALA A 57 -14.76 -3.78 4.86
C ALA A 57 -13.35 -3.47 4.31
N TYR A 58 -12.32 -3.50 5.15
CA TYR A 58 -10.98 -3.03 4.80
C TYR A 58 -9.99 -4.14 4.49
N THR A 59 -10.27 -5.37 4.88
CA THR A 59 -9.36 -6.51 4.69
C THR A 59 -9.52 -7.12 3.31
N VAL A 60 -8.41 -7.59 2.74
CA VAL A 60 -8.41 -8.39 1.51
C VAL A 60 -9.14 -9.71 1.70
N GLU A 61 -9.60 -10.30 0.60
CA GLU A 61 -10.15 -11.66 0.62
C GLU A 61 -9.01 -12.67 0.83
N SER A 62 -9.21 -13.58 1.78
CA SER A 62 -8.15 -14.48 2.24
C SER A 62 -7.66 -15.43 1.14
N SER A 63 -8.54 -15.96 0.30
CA SER A 63 -8.16 -16.90 -0.78
C SER A 63 -7.34 -16.23 -1.87
N ALA A 64 -7.82 -15.15 -2.48
CA ALA A 64 -7.11 -14.46 -3.55
C ALA A 64 -5.78 -13.88 -3.09
N TYR A 65 -5.73 -13.41 -1.83
CA TYR A 65 -4.48 -12.94 -1.24
C TYR A 65 -3.51 -14.10 -0.98
N SER A 66 -3.99 -15.23 -0.45
CA SER A 66 -3.16 -16.42 -0.26
C SER A 66 -2.57 -16.93 -1.59
N ASP A 67 -3.37 -16.96 -2.65
CA ASP A 67 -2.92 -17.34 -3.99
C ASP A 67 -1.79 -16.44 -4.47
N HIS A 68 -1.95 -15.12 -4.34
CA HIS A 68 -0.89 -14.14 -4.62
C HIS A 68 0.38 -14.42 -3.83
N ILE A 69 0.27 -14.58 -2.51
CA ILE A 69 1.43 -14.82 -1.63
C ILE A 69 2.14 -16.14 -1.97
N SER A 70 1.40 -17.16 -2.40
CA SER A 70 1.96 -18.46 -2.77
C SER A 70 2.74 -18.42 -4.10
N GLY A 71 2.29 -17.60 -5.05
CA GLY A 71 2.91 -17.44 -6.36
C GLY A 71 3.99 -16.35 -6.42
N ALA A 72 3.98 -15.40 -5.49
CA ALA A 72 4.91 -14.27 -5.50
C ALA A 72 6.33 -14.67 -5.07
N VAL A 73 7.31 -14.21 -5.84
CA VAL A 73 8.74 -14.35 -5.50
C VAL A 73 9.21 -13.11 -4.76
N GLU A 74 9.63 -13.27 -3.51
CA GLU A 74 10.21 -12.15 -2.75
C GLU A 74 11.60 -11.80 -3.30
N ALA A 75 11.72 -10.62 -3.88
CA ALA A 75 13.03 -10.04 -4.20
C ALA A 75 13.61 -9.40 -2.94
N LYS A 76 14.70 -9.98 -2.39
CA LYS A 76 15.49 -9.30 -1.35
C LYS A 76 16.30 -8.18 -1.99
N GLU A 77 15.70 -7.03 -2.14
CA GLU A 77 16.41 -5.84 -2.60
C GLU A 77 17.26 -5.28 -1.45
N ARG A 78 18.56 -5.14 -1.72
CA ARG A 78 19.48 -4.57 -0.74
C ARG A 78 19.20 -3.07 -0.61
N SER A 79 18.79 -2.63 0.58
CA SER A 79 18.63 -1.20 0.88
C SER A 79 19.89 -0.42 0.49
N THR A 80 19.70 0.57 -0.38
CA THR A 80 20.75 1.54 -0.74
C THR A 80 20.71 2.81 0.11
N CYS A 81 19.69 2.95 0.97
CA CYS A 81 19.56 4.04 1.94
C CYS A 81 20.19 3.68 3.29
N GLN A 82 20.53 4.71 4.06
CA GLN A 82 21.17 4.54 5.36
C GLN A 82 20.18 3.93 6.38
N ASN A 83 20.66 2.99 7.20
CA ASN A 83 20.03 2.54 8.45
C ASN A 83 18.51 2.21 8.47
N HIS A 84 18.00 1.40 7.54
CA HIS A 84 16.74 0.66 7.77
C HIS A 84 16.95 -0.59 8.63
N ARG A 85 17.63 -0.46 9.79
CA ARG A 85 17.77 -1.59 10.75
C ARG A 85 16.41 -2.03 11.31
N ALA A 86 15.44 -1.11 11.37
CA ALA A 86 14.09 -1.38 11.89
C ALA A 86 13.33 -2.41 11.05
N VAL A 87 13.33 -2.27 9.71
CA VAL A 87 12.66 -3.20 8.79
C VAL A 87 13.25 -4.62 8.92
N ASN A 88 14.58 -4.73 9.01
CA ASN A 88 15.25 -6.02 9.15
C ASN A 88 14.98 -6.70 10.52
N ALA A 89 14.81 -5.92 11.59
CA ALA A 89 14.49 -6.44 12.92
C ALA A 89 13.01 -6.86 13.05
N ALA A 90 12.09 -6.16 12.37
CA ALA A 90 10.67 -6.50 12.35
C ALA A 90 10.38 -7.83 11.62
N ASN A 91 11.21 -8.18 10.63
CA ASN A 91 11.09 -9.43 9.84
C ASN A 91 11.69 -10.67 10.54
N ALA A 92 12.09 -10.57 11.81
CA ALA A 92 12.55 -11.71 12.59
C ALA A 92 11.40 -12.69 12.86
N SER A 93 11.59 -13.96 12.48
CA SER A 93 10.63 -15.03 12.72
C SER A 93 10.34 -15.16 14.22
N ARG A 94 9.09 -14.93 14.64
CA ARG A 94 8.62 -15.21 16.00
C ARG A 94 7.94 -16.58 16.00
N GLN A 95 8.26 -17.42 16.97
CA GLN A 95 7.67 -18.76 17.08
C GLN A 95 6.14 -18.64 17.30
N LYS A 96 5.35 -19.45 16.60
CA LYS A 96 3.87 -19.63 16.75
C LYS A 96 2.94 -18.54 16.19
N LEU A 97 3.43 -17.60 15.38
CA LEU A 97 2.58 -16.62 14.68
C LEU A 97 2.29 -17.07 13.24
N ILE A 98 1.01 -17.01 12.85
CA ILE A 98 0.58 -17.13 11.45
C ILE A 98 0.51 -15.76 10.76
N VAL A 99 0.22 -14.71 11.54
CA VAL A 99 0.29 -13.31 11.14
C VAL A 99 1.20 -12.56 12.11
N THR A 100 2.23 -11.93 11.57
CA THR A 100 3.26 -11.20 12.31
C THR A 100 3.00 -9.69 12.40
N GLY A 101 2.00 -9.21 11.68
CA GLY A 101 1.59 -7.82 11.54
C GLY A 101 0.61 -7.66 10.39
N ILE A 102 0.14 -6.44 10.17
CA ILE A 102 -0.68 -6.09 9.02
C ILE A 102 -0.09 -4.89 8.27
N GLY A 103 -0.29 -4.83 6.96
CA GLY A 103 0.02 -3.68 6.13
C GLY A 103 -1.26 -3.02 5.65
N ALA A 104 -1.26 -1.70 5.53
CA ALA A 104 -2.42 -0.96 5.05
C ALA A 104 -2.02 0.17 4.11
N THR A 105 -2.83 0.35 3.07
CA THR A 105 -2.83 1.56 2.24
C THR A 105 -4.06 2.39 2.62
N VAL A 106 -3.82 3.61 3.11
CA VAL A 106 -4.87 4.49 3.66
C VAL A 106 -4.89 5.83 2.93
N CYS A 107 -6.03 6.51 2.93
CA CYS A 107 -6.15 7.85 2.38
C CYS A 107 -5.33 8.85 3.20
N ALA A 108 -4.38 9.55 2.58
CA ALA A 108 -3.52 10.53 3.24
C ALA A 108 -4.28 11.77 3.75
N ARG A 109 -5.44 12.07 3.17
CA ARG A 109 -6.20 13.30 3.48
C ARG A 109 -6.86 13.24 4.86
N TYR A 110 -7.42 12.07 5.22
CA TYR A 110 -8.20 11.88 6.46
C TYR A 110 -7.90 10.55 7.17
N SER A 111 -6.86 9.83 6.75
CA SER A 111 -6.45 8.54 7.30
C SER A 111 -7.54 7.46 7.27
N CYS A 112 -8.48 7.55 6.31
CA CYS A 112 -9.49 6.53 6.10
C CYS A 112 -8.85 5.28 5.48
N PHE A 113 -9.15 4.11 6.04
CA PHE A 113 -8.77 2.84 5.43
C PHE A 113 -9.50 2.66 4.10
N ILE A 114 -8.74 2.25 3.08
CA ILE A 114 -9.32 1.94 1.77
C ILE A 114 -9.92 0.54 1.86
N PRO A 115 -11.15 0.32 1.38
CA PRO A 115 -11.74 -1.01 1.38
C PRO A 115 -10.85 -2.02 0.64
N HIS A 116 -10.79 -3.25 1.17
CA HIS A 116 -10.04 -4.37 0.61
C HIS A 116 -8.52 -4.13 0.43
N SER A 117 -7.89 -3.22 1.18
CA SER A 117 -6.45 -2.92 1.04
C SER A 117 -5.60 -3.36 2.23
N ILE A 118 -6.19 -3.80 3.35
CA ILE A 118 -5.44 -4.29 4.51
C ILE A 118 -5.02 -5.73 4.27
N VAL A 119 -3.73 -6.01 4.46
CA VAL A 119 -3.09 -7.29 4.17
C VAL A 119 -2.39 -7.85 5.41
N ASP A 120 -2.41 -9.16 5.57
CA ASP A 120 -1.66 -9.83 6.63
C ASP A 120 -0.20 -10.09 6.24
N PHE A 121 0.71 -9.91 7.20
CA PHE A 121 2.13 -10.23 7.06
C PHE A 121 2.43 -11.63 7.59
N GLN A 122 2.81 -12.55 6.71
CA GLN A 122 3.20 -13.91 7.11
C GLN A 122 4.59 -13.93 7.75
N LYS A 123 5.47 -12.97 7.39
CA LYS A 123 6.84 -12.90 7.88
C LYS A 123 7.39 -11.48 7.85
N GLY A 124 6.77 -10.63 8.66
CA GLY A 124 6.93 -9.18 8.63
C GLY A 124 6.57 -8.59 7.27
N GLU A 125 6.94 -7.34 7.08
CA GLU A 125 6.61 -6.60 5.87
C GLU A 125 7.52 -7.05 4.72
N ARG A 126 6.88 -7.45 3.62
CA ARG A 126 7.53 -7.85 2.38
C ARG A 126 6.94 -7.07 1.21
N GLN A 127 7.70 -6.92 0.13
CA GLN A 127 7.22 -6.17 -1.04
C GLN A 127 5.95 -6.82 -1.61
N MET A 128 5.88 -8.16 -1.67
CA MET A 128 4.66 -8.84 -2.12
C MET A 128 3.40 -8.49 -1.32
N ASN A 129 3.54 -8.24 0.00
CA ASN A 129 2.41 -7.89 0.86
C ASN A 129 1.94 -6.47 0.51
N ILE A 130 2.88 -5.53 0.48
CA ILE A 130 2.62 -4.11 0.24
C ILE A 130 2.14 -3.86 -1.19
N ASP A 131 2.68 -4.54 -2.19
CA ASP A 131 2.24 -4.41 -3.58
C ASP A 131 0.76 -4.77 -3.75
N TYR A 132 0.31 -5.83 -3.07
CA TYR A 132 -1.09 -6.24 -3.11
C TYR A 132 -1.99 -5.18 -2.47
N SER A 133 -1.61 -4.68 -1.28
CA SER A 133 -2.32 -3.58 -0.61
C SER A 133 -2.46 -2.35 -1.50
N ILE A 134 -1.38 -1.95 -2.16
CA ILE A 134 -1.33 -0.80 -3.05
C ILE A 134 -2.19 -1.03 -4.30
N CYS A 135 -2.07 -2.20 -4.95
CA CYS A 135 -2.88 -2.50 -6.13
C CYS A 135 -4.37 -2.49 -5.81
N GLN A 136 -4.78 -3.09 -4.69
CA GLN A 136 -6.18 -3.05 -4.26
C GLN A 136 -6.67 -1.62 -4.04
N ALA A 137 -5.86 -0.80 -3.36
CA ALA A 137 -6.18 0.60 -3.15
C ALA A 137 -6.29 1.40 -4.45
N LEU A 138 -5.36 1.19 -5.39
CA LEU A 138 -5.34 1.90 -6.67
C LEU A 138 -6.52 1.55 -7.56
N ASN A 139 -7.10 0.35 -7.45
CA ASN A 139 -8.28 -0.07 -8.22
C ASN A 139 -9.60 0.25 -7.51
N HIS A 140 -9.57 0.69 -6.24
CA HIS A 140 -10.78 0.94 -5.48
C HIS A 140 -11.39 2.31 -5.82
N GLN A 141 -12.52 2.31 -6.54
CA GLN A 141 -13.32 3.51 -6.86
C GLN A 141 -12.50 4.66 -7.48
N SER A 142 -11.56 4.30 -8.36
CA SER A 142 -10.58 5.21 -8.96
C SER A 142 -10.74 5.40 -10.46
N GLN A 143 -11.82 4.87 -11.06
CA GLN A 143 -12.04 4.89 -12.51
C GLN A 143 -11.98 6.32 -13.08
N GLY A 144 -11.10 6.54 -14.07
CA GLY A 144 -10.89 7.85 -14.69
C GLY A 144 -9.85 8.72 -13.97
N ILE A 145 -9.47 8.41 -12.72
CA ILE A 145 -8.34 9.07 -12.06
C ILE A 145 -7.04 8.43 -12.52
N CYS A 146 -6.20 9.21 -13.18
CA CYS A 146 -4.94 8.74 -13.76
C CYS A 146 -3.69 9.11 -12.96
N SER A 147 -3.79 9.63 -11.73
CA SER A 147 -2.61 10.04 -10.96
C SER A 147 -2.80 9.89 -9.46
N THR A 148 -1.74 9.44 -8.80
CA THR A 148 -1.70 9.19 -7.35
C THR A 148 -0.38 9.67 -6.75
N ILE A 149 -0.44 10.16 -5.51
CA ILE A 149 0.73 10.36 -4.65
C ILE A 149 0.73 9.24 -3.63
N LEU A 150 1.80 8.45 -3.58
CA LEU A 150 1.95 7.33 -2.69
C LEU A 150 3.13 7.57 -1.74
N ALA A 151 2.82 7.92 -0.50
CA ALA A 151 3.80 8.10 0.55
C ALA A 151 4.07 6.76 1.25
N TYR A 152 5.34 6.34 1.22
CA TYR A 152 5.78 5.09 1.84
C TYR A 152 7.21 5.23 2.36
N ASP A 153 7.48 4.67 3.54
CA ASP A 153 8.76 4.81 4.24
C ASP A 153 9.95 4.32 3.42
N VAL A 154 9.76 3.31 2.57
CA VAL A 154 10.80 2.81 1.66
C VAL A 154 10.43 3.01 0.20
N ALA A 155 9.61 4.04 -0.12
CA ALA A 155 9.18 4.37 -1.48
C ALA A 155 10.34 4.41 -2.49
N CYS A 156 11.50 4.95 -2.09
CA CYS A 156 12.67 5.05 -2.95
C CYS A 156 13.29 3.71 -3.35
N GLN A 157 13.05 2.66 -2.57
CA GLN A 157 13.48 1.29 -2.88
C GLN A 157 12.35 0.59 -3.63
N TRP A 158 11.15 0.64 -3.05
CA TRP A 158 9.95 -0.02 -3.56
C TRP A 158 9.62 0.32 -5.01
N GLN A 159 9.66 1.62 -5.38
CA GLN A 159 9.22 2.07 -6.71
C GLN A 159 10.05 1.47 -7.85
N THR A 160 11.31 1.10 -7.58
CA THR A 160 12.29 0.74 -8.62
C THR A 160 11.89 -0.52 -9.39
N SER A 161 11.26 -1.47 -8.69
CA SER A 161 10.82 -2.74 -9.27
C SER A 161 9.30 -2.93 -9.20
N PHE A 162 8.53 -1.95 -8.71
CA PHE A 162 7.09 -2.10 -8.50
C PHE A 162 6.35 -2.52 -9.77
N MET A 163 6.46 -1.75 -10.86
CA MET A 163 5.77 -2.09 -12.11
C MET A 163 6.24 -3.44 -12.69
N LYS A 164 7.51 -3.81 -12.49
CA LYS A 164 8.00 -5.14 -12.87
C LYS A 164 7.29 -6.24 -12.08
N ARG A 165 7.14 -6.08 -10.76
CA ARG A 165 6.42 -7.05 -9.91
C ARG A 165 4.94 -7.13 -10.26
N VAL A 166 4.33 -6.00 -10.65
CA VAL A 166 2.95 -5.98 -11.19
C VAL A 166 2.85 -6.78 -12.49
N TRP A 167 3.74 -6.53 -13.46
CA TRP A 167 3.71 -7.25 -14.75
C TRP A 167 4.05 -8.73 -14.67
N ASP A 168 4.93 -9.11 -13.73
CA ASP A 168 5.33 -10.50 -13.53
C ASP A 168 4.28 -11.30 -12.70
N SER A 169 3.21 -10.65 -12.22
CA SER A 169 2.16 -11.27 -11.39
C SER A 169 0.82 -11.38 -12.11
N ASN A 170 0.10 -12.48 -11.89
CA ASN A 170 -1.28 -12.67 -12.35
C ASN A 170 -2.32 -12.12 -11.37
N HIS A 171 -1.89 -11.66 -10.19
CA HIS A 171 -2.78 -11.21 -9.10
C HIS A 171 -2.69 -9.71 -8.83
N LEU A 172 -1.74 -9.02 -9.46
CA LEU A 172 -1.54 -7.59 -9.29
C LEU A 172 -1.98 -6.86 -10.55
N GLN A 173 -2.71 -5.78 -10.37
CA GLN A 173 -3.11 -4.89 -11.45
C GLN A 173 -3.04 -3.45 -10.97
N VAL A 174 -2.62 -2.57 -11.85
CA VAL A 174 -2.70 -1.12 -11.69
C VAL A 174 -3.63 -0.60 -12.77
N PRO A 175 -4.51 0.39 -12.48
CA PRO A 175 -5.34 0.99 -13.51
C PRO A 175 -4.51 1.51 -14.69
N GLU A 176 -5.02 1.31 -15.90
CA GLU A 176 -4.31 1.74 -17.12
C GLU A 176 -4.06 3.26 -17.09
N GLY A 177 -2.82 3.65 -17.42
CA GLY A 177 -2.42 5.07 -17.44
C GLY A 177 -2.27 5.73 -16.07
N MET A 178 -2.30 4.96 -14.97
CA MET A 178 -2.05 5.49 -13.62
C MET A 178 -0.60 5.96 -13.47
N ASP A 179 -0.42 7.26 -13.26
CA ASP A 179 0.84 7.90 -12.89
C ASP A 179 1.04 7.82 -11.37
N ILE A 180 2.03 7.05 -10.94
CA ILE A 180 2.34 6.81 -9.52
C ILE A 180 3.52 7.68 -9.10
N ILE A 181 3.22 8.72 -8.32
CA ILE A 181 4.23 9.60 -7.74
C ILE A 181 4.60 9.06 -6.36
N ALA A 182 5.70 8.33 -6.28
CA ALA A 182 6.20 7.80 -5.02
C ALA A 182 6.88 8.90 -4.19
N ALA A 183 6.59 8.94 -2.89
CA ALA A 183 7.15 9.90 -1.95
C ALA A 183 7.52 9.21 -0.63
N VAL A 184 8.41 9.82 0.15
CA VAL A 184 8.76 9.37 1.49
C VAL A 184 8.21 10.38 2.49
N GLY A 185 7.59 9.87 3.57
CA GLY A 185 7.09 10.71 4.65
C GLY A 185 8.19 11.60 5.23
N LYS A 186 7.87 12.87 5.51
CA LYS A 186 8.85 13.89 5.92
C LYS A 186 9.72 13.48 7.11
N PHE A 187 9.13 12.76 8.07
CA PHE A 187 9.85 12.25 9.25
C PHE A 187 10.91 11.21 8.85
N HIS A 188 10.54 10.26 8.00
CA HIS A 188 11.40 9.17 7.55
C HIS A 188 12.45 9.62 6.54
N LEU A 189 12.18 10.66 5.74
CA LEU A 189 13.09 11.14 4.69
C LEU A 189 14.50 11.49 5.22
N SER A 190 14.60 11.92 6.47
CA SER A 190 15.89 12.20 7.13
C SER A 190 16.79 10.96 7.31
N ALA A 191 16.20 9.76 7.36
CA ALA A 191 16.92 8.48 7.43
C ALA A 191 17.42 8.01 6.05
N HIS A 192 17.03 8.66 4.96
CA HIS A 192 17.43 8.30 3.61
C HIS A 192 18.74 8.99 3.23
N LYS A 193 19.38 8.49 2.16
CA LYS A 193 20.53 9.17 1.56
C LYS A 193 20.11 10.53 0.97
N LEU A 194 21.05 11.47 0.87
CA LEU A 194 20.76 12.85 0.47
C LEU A 194 20.10 12.96 -0.91
N GLU A 195 20.40 12.04 -1.82
CA GLU A 195 19.82 12.01 -3.17
C GLU A 195 18.32 11.72 -3.15
N CYS A 196 17.80 11.11 -2.08
CA CYS A 196 16.36 10.89 -1.93
C CYS A 196 15.60 12.19 -1.63
N TYR A 197 16.25 13.20 -1.03
CA TYR A 197 15.58 14.44 -0.65
C TYR A 197 14.92 15.17 -1.83
N PRO A 198 15.62 15.50 -2.94
CA PRO A 198 14.99 16.17 -4.07
C PRO A 198 13.99 15.28 -4.83
N GLN A 199 14.11 13.96 -4.74
CA GLN A 199 13.31 13.01 -5.53
C GLN A 199 12.01 12.57 -4.85
N PHE A 200 12.02 12.41 -3.52
CA PHE A 200 10.90 11.80 -2.78
C PHE A 200 10.30 12.72 -1.73
N SER A 201 10.80 13.95 -1.59
CA SER A 201 10.21 14.91 -0.66
C SER A 201 8.88 15.41 -1.17
N LEU A 202 7.84 15.26 -0.33
CA LEU A 202 6.51 15.83 -0.59
C LEU A 202 6.54 17.35 -0.80
N ASN A 203 7.56 18.07 -0.33
CA ASN A 203 7.70 19.51 -0.54
C ASN A 203 7.85 19.89 -2.03
N PHE A 204 8.23 18.95 -2.89
CA PHE A 204 8.45 19.17 -4.32
C PHE A 204 7.39 18.48 -5.20
N VAL A 205 6.34 17.92 -4.59
CA VAL A 205 5.27 17.21 -5.31
C VAL A 205 4.03 18.10 -5.39
N GLU A 206 3.60 18.42 -6.61
CA GLU A 206 2.38 19.20 -6.83
C GLU A 206 1.14 18.43 -6.36
N GLY A 207 0.33 19.07 -5.51
CA GLY A 207 -0.88 18.51 -4.92
C GLY A 207 -0.66 17.72 -3.63
N ALA A 208 0.55 17.70 -3.07
CA ALA A 208 0.85 17.03 -1.80
C ALA A 208 0.46 17.81 -0.53
N GLY A 209 -0.03 19.05 -0.66
CA GLY A 209 -0.41 19.94 0.45
C GLY A 209 -1.56 20.86 0.07
#